data_AF-A0AAP2HJ50-F1
#
_entry.id   AF-A0AAP2HJ50-F1
#
_cell.length_a   1.000
_cell.length_b   1.000
_cell.length_c   1.000
_cell.angle_alpha   90.00
_cell.angle_beta   90.00
_cell.angle_gamma   90.00
#
_symmetry.space_group_name_H-M   'P 1'
#
loop_
_entity.id
_entity.type
_entity.pdbx_description
1 polymer ?
#
loop_
_entity_poly.entity_id
_entity_poly.type
_entity_poly.pdbx_seq_one_letter_code
_entity_poly.pdbx_strand_id
1 'polypeptide(L)'
;MQNLGLGNEEMLRLIALYLAAFLLSFLCFASIKAFVMIFVAYFYGGGFLWASNDTRFVLVNGILLGLVFCVFATVAFVRKK
;
A
#
# COMPACT_ATOMS: atom_id res chain seq x y z
N MET A 1 -6.96 -19.80 -19.16
CA MET A 1 -6.86 -19.39 -17.75
C MET A 1 -6.59 -20.63 -16.92
N GLN A 2 -5.36 -20.80 -16.42
CA GLN A 2 -5.01 -21.95 -15.57
C GLN A 2 -5.82 -21.87 -14.28
N ASN A 3 -6.67 -22.86 -14.06
CA ASN A 3 -7.40 -23.05 -12.82
C ASN A 3 -6.34 -23.47 -11.78
N LEU A 4 -5.94 -22.54 -10.90
CA LEU A 4 -4.78 -22.68 -10.01
C LEU A 4 -4.89 -23.83 -8.97
N GLY A 5 -5.98 -24.60 -8.96
CA GLY A 5 -6.18 -25.72 -8.04
C GLY A 5 -5.97 -25.33 -6.58
N LEU A 6 -6.28 -24.08 -6.22
CA LEU A 6 -6.09 -23.56 -4.87
C LEU A 6 -7.23 -24.03 -3.98
N GLY A 7 -6.90 -24.67 -2.85
CA GLY A 7 -7.85 -24.91 -1.78
C GLY A 7 -8.36 -23.59 -1.19
N ASN A 8 -9.54 -23.60 -0.57
CA ASN A 8 -10.18 -22.41 -0.02
C ASN A 8 -9.28 -21.64 0.97
N GLU A 9 -8.51 -22.37 1.79
CA GLU A 9 -7.56 -21.79 2.76
C GLU A 9 -6.39 -21.06 2.09
N GLU A 10 -5.85 -21.63 1.01
CA GLU A 10 -4.76 -21.01 0.24
C GLU A 10 -5.23 -19.72 -0.44
N MET A 11 -6.48 -19.71 -0.91
CA MET A 11 -7.06 -18.54 -1.58
C MET A 11 -7.26 -17.40 -0.57
N LEU A 12 -7.78 -17.71 0.62
CA LEU A 12 -7.90 -16.74 1.71
C LEU A 12 -6.55 -16.18 2.14
N ARG A 13 -5.51 -17.01 2.21
CA ARG A 13 -4.15 -16.56 2.55
C ARG A 13 -3.57 -15.61 1.51
N LEU A 14 -3.78 -15.88 0.22
CA LEU A 14 -3.35 -15.00 -0.86
C LEU A 14 -4.10 -13.66 -0.83
N ILE A 15 -5.41 -13.69 -0.59
CA ILE A 15 -6.24 -12.47 -0.45
C ILE A 15 -5.75 -11.64 0.74
N ALA A 16 -5.48 -12.27 1.89
CA ALA A 16 -4.95 -11.60 3.07
C ALA A 16 -3.58 -10.95 2.79
N LEU A 17 -2.70 -11.63 2.05
CA LEU A 17 -1.41 -11.09 1.63
C LEU A 17 -1.56 -9.87 0.72
N TYR A 18 -2.50 -9.89 -0.23
CA TYR A 18 -2.77 -8.73 -1.08
C TYR A 18 -3.34 -7.56 -0.28
N LEU A 19 -4.28 -7.81 0.62
CA LEU A 19 -4.84 -6.77 1.47
C LEU A 19 -3.75 -6.13 2.35
N ALA A 20 -2.89 -6.94 2.96
CA ALA A 20 -1.76 -6.46 3.75
C ALA A 20 -0.78 -5.63 2.92
N ALA A 21 -0.48 -6.06 1.68
CA ALA A 21 0.37 -5.32 0.76
C ALA A 21 -0.20 -3.93 0.41
N PHE A 22 -1.50 -3.83 0.12
CA PHE A 22 -2.15 -2.55 -0.13
C PHE A 22 -2.17 -1.66 1.10
N LEU A 23 -2.53 -2.19 2.28
CA LEU A 23 -2.53 -1.43 3.52
C LEU A 23 -1.14 -0.90 3.86
N LEU A 24 -0.11 -1.73 3.72
CA LEU A 24 1.28 -1.32 3.95
C LEU A 24 1.71 -0.20 2.99
N SER A 25 1.32 -0.31 1.73
CA SER A 25 1.61 0.70 0.71
C SER A 25 0.96 2.05 1.03
N PHE A 26 -0.34 2.06 1.36
CA PHE A 26 -1.03 3.29 1.75
C PHE A 26 -0.43 3.90 3.02
N LEU A 27 -0.12 3.06 4.01
CA LEU A 27 0.48 3.50 5.27
C LEU A 27 1.86 4.13 5.03
N CYS A 28 2.65 3.58 4.11
CA CYS A 28 3.95 4.12 3.74
C CYS A 28 3.82 5.55 3.15
N PHE A 29 2.98 5.73 2.14
CA PHE A 29 2.78 7.05 1.52
C PHE A 29 2.12 8.04 2.48
N ALA A 30 1.16 7.60 3.29
CA ALA A 30 0.55 8.44 4.33
C ALA A 30 1.60 8.90 5.35
N SER A 31 2.48 8.00 5.79
CA SER A 31 3.56 8.32 6.74
C SER A 31 4.59 9.28 6.15
N ILE A 32 5.02 9.07 4.90
CA ILE A 32 5.91 10.00 4.20
C ILE A 32 5.27 11.39 4.15
N LYS A 33 4.00 11.47 3.74
CA LYS A 33 3.32 12.75 3.59
C LYS A 33 3.09 13.44 4.94
N ALA A 34 2.68 12.69 5.95
CA ALA A 34 2.52 13.20 7.32
C ALA A 34 3.84 13.73 7.87
N PHE A 35 4.94 13.00 7.68
CA PHE A 35 6.27 13.42 8.10
C PHE A 35 6.71 14.71 7.41
N VAL A 36 6.53 14.80 6.09
CA VAL A 36 6.81 16.02 5.32
C VAL A 36 6.00 17.19 5.86
N MET A 37 4.71 17.02 6.15
CA MET A 37 3.88 18.11 6.68
C MET A 37 4.30 18.54 8.09
N ILE A 38 4.66 17.59 8.97
CA ILE A 38 5.20 17.91 10.30
C ILE A 38 6.48 18.72 10.17
N PHE A 39 7.38 18.31 9.27
CA PHE A 39 8.64 19.01 9.03
C PHE A 39 8.40 20.43 8.51
N VAL A 40 7.51 20.58 7.51
CA VAL A 40 7.17 21.91 6.97
C VAL A 40 6.55 22.80 8.05
N ALA A 41 5.63 22.27 8.86
CA ALA A 41 5.02 23.03 9.96
C ALA A 41 6.05 23.46 11.02
N TYR A 42 7.06 22.62 11.29
CA TYR A 42 8.13 22.91 12.23
C TYR A 42 9.07 24.02 11.73
N PHE A 43 9.48 23.98 10.45
CA PHE A 43 10.47 24.91 9.90
C PHE A 43 9.89 26.20 9.33
N TYR A 44 8.71 26.15 8.71
CA TYR A 44 8.11 27.28 7.99
C TYR A 44 6.92 27.91 8.72
N GLY A 45 6.56 27.40 9.91
CA GLY A 45 5.41 27.85 10.69
C GLY A 45 4.11 27.14 10.33
N GLY A 46 3.11 27.28 11.22
CA GLY A 46 1.82 26.59 11.11
C GLY A 46 0.96 27.07 9.94
N GLY A 47 0.05 26.19 9.47
CA GLY A 47 -0.92 26.49 8.41
C GLY A 47 -1.06 25.39 7.35
N PHE A 48 -0.18 24.39 7.37
CA PHE A 48 -0.23 23.25 6.44
C PHE A 48 -1.20 22.18 6.94
N LEU A 49 -2.47 22.33 6.54
CA LEU A 49 -3.53 21.35 6.77
C LEU A 49 -3.51 20.26 5.70
N TRP A 50 -3.94 19.06 6.08
CA TRP A 50 -4.13 17.95 5.15
C TRP A 50 -5.20 18.32 4.11
N ALA A 51 -4.81 18.46 2.85
CA ALA A 51 -5.72 18.81 1.76
C ALA A 51 -6.19 17.57 0.97
N SER A 52 -7.24 17.74 0.17
CA SER A 52 -7.74 16.65 -0.69
C SER A 52 -6.70 16.15 -1.69
N ASN A 53 -5.81 17.04 -2.15
CA ASN A 53 -4.69 16.69 -3.02
C ASN A 53 -3.69 15.75 -2.33
N ASP A 54 -3.52 15.86 -1.01
CA ASP A 54 -2.63 15.00 -0.24
C ASP A 54 -3.22 13.59 -0.13
N THR A 55 -4.54 13.50 0.10
CA THR A 55 -5.26 12.21 0.03
C THR A 55 -5.15 11.58 -1.34
N ARG A 56 -5.33 12.38 -2.42
CA ARG A 56 -5.17 11.89 -3.80
C ARG A 56 -3.76 11.38 -4.07
N PHE A 57 -2.74 12.08 -3.57
CA PHE A 57 -1.35 11.65 -3.68
C PHE A 57 -1.12 10.30 -2.99
N VAL A 58 -1.61 10.12 -1.76
CA VAL A 58 -1.50 8.85 -1.02
C VAL A 58 -2.25 7.73 -1.73
N LEU A 59 -3.45 7.99 -2.25
CA LEU A 59 -4.25 6.99 -2.94
C LEU A 59 -3.60 6.53 -4.25
N VAL A 60 -3.22 7.46 -5.13
CA VAL A 60 -2.66 7.11 -6.45
C VAL A 60 -1.35 6.34 -6.29
N ASN A 61 -0.42 6.87 -5.48
CA ASN A 61 0.87 6.23 -5.30
C ASN A 61 0.76 4.95 -4.47
N GLY A 62 -0.13 4.93 -3.47
CA GLY A 62 -0.40 3.75 -2.67
C GLY A 62 -0.99 2.61 -3.51
N ILE A 63 -1.89 2.90 -4.46
CA ILE A 63 -2.40 1.89 -5.41
C ILE A 63 -1.28 1.37 -6.30
N LEU A 64 -0.47 2.27 -6.90
CA LEU A 64 0.63 1.89 -7.78
C LEU A 64 1.63 0.96 -7.09
N LEU A 65 2.11 1.32 -5.90
CA LEU A 65 3.03 0.50 -5.12
C LEU A 65 2.36 -0.77 -4.58
N GLY A 66 1.08 -0.70 -4.21
CA GLY A 66 0.29 -1.85 -3.78
C GLY A 66 0.20 -2.92 -4.87
N LEU A 67 0.00 -2.53 -6.13
CA LEU A 67 0.03 -3.43 -7.28
C LEU A 67 1.41 -4.09 -7.45
N VAL A 68 2.49 -3.33 -7.29
CA VAL A 68 3.86 -3.88 -7.34
C VAL A 68 4.06 -4.92 -6.23
N PHE A 69 3.65 -4.61 -4.99
CA PHE A 69 3.72 -5.57 -3.89
C PHE A 69 2.83 -6.79 -4.09
N CYS A 70 1.66 -6.65 -4.74
CA CYS A 70 0.84 -7.79 -5.13
C CYS A 70 1.58 -8.74 -6.07
N VAL A 71 2.29 -8.21 -7.09
CA VAL A 71 3.12 -9.05 -7.98
C VAL A 71 4.18 -9.81 -7.17
N PHE A 72 4.89 -9.11 -6.27
CA PHE A 72 5.87 -9.77 -5.38
C PHE A 72 5.23 -10.82 -4.47
N ALA A 73 4.06 -10.54 -3.92
CA ALA A 73 3.31 -11.48 -3.09
C ALA A 73 2.89 -12.72 -3.89
N THR A 74 2.45 -12.57 -5.13
CA THR A 74 2.14 -13.69 -6.03
C THR A 74 3.38 -14.52 -6.32
N VAL A 75 4.51 -13.90 -6.68
CA VAL A 75 5.76 -14.62 -6.95
C VAL A 75 6.25 -15.35 -5.70
N ALA A 76 6.21 -14.71 -4.53
CA ALA A 76 6.61 -15.32 -3.27
C ALA A 76 5.68 -16.49 -2.88
N PHE A 77 4.38 -16.35 -3.12
CA PHE A 77 3.40 -17.39 -2.86
C PHE A 77 3.62 -18.61 -3.76
N VAL A 78 3.83 -18.39 -5.07
CA VAL A 78 4.10 -19.47 -6.04
C VAL A 78 5.43 -20.17 -5.75
N ARG A 79 6.47 -19.45 -5.33
CA ARG A 79 7.77 -20.05 -4.99
C ARG A 79 7.78 -20.84 -3.69
N LYS A 80 6.83 -20.59 -2.78
CA LYS A 80 6.69 -21.29 -1.50
C LYS A 80 5.69 -22.45 -1.52
N LYS A 81 4.94 -22.59 -2.61
CA LYS A 81 4.07 -23.74 -2.88
C LYS A 81 4.89 -24.86 -3.50
#